data_AF-A0A6B0ZHL0-F1
#
_entry.id   AF-A0A6B0ZHL0-F1
#
_cell.length_a   1.000
_cell.length_b   1.000
_cell.length_c   1.000
_cell.angle_alpha   90.00
_cell.angle_beta   90.00
_cell.angle_gamma   90.00
#
_symmetry.space_group_name_H-M   'P 1'
#
loop_
_entity.id
_entity.type
_entity.pdbx_description
1 polymer ?
#
loop_
_entity_poly.entity_id
_entity_poly.type
_entity_poly.pdbx_seq_one_letter_code
_entity_poly.pdbx_strand_id
1 'polypeptide(L)' 'MDFRRINGLPPYVFTIINDLKIKLRHDGADIIDLGFGNPDLPSPEIAVDKLCEAARNPRNHRYSSSRGL' A
#
# COMPACT_ATOMS: atom_id res chain seq x y z
N MET A 1 24.07 -1.05 -21.60
CA MET A 1 22.95 -0.11 -21.81
C MET A 1 22.74 0.63 -20.50
N ASP A 2 22.93 1.95 -20.46
CA ASP A 2 22.69 2.74 -19.26
C ASP A 2 21.27 3.33 -19.30
N PHE A 3 20.45 2.97 -18.32
CA PHE A 3 19.03 3.37 -18.26
C PHE A 3 18.88 4.67 -17.46
N ARG A 4 19.09 5.80 -18.14
CA ARG A 4 19.05 7.15 -17.55
C ARG A 4 17.88 7.44 -16.60
N ARG A 5 16.69 6.88 -16.84
CA ARG A 5 15.51 7.08 -15.97
C ARG A 5 15.58 6.33 -14.65
N ILE A 6 16.17 5.13 -14.64
CA ILE A 6 16.29 4.31 -13.42
C ILE A 6 17.25 4.99 -12.45
N ASN A 7 18.40 5.44 -12.97
CA ASN A 7 19.44 6.10 -12.18
C ASN A 7 19.09 7.55 -11.77
N GLY A 8 18.02 8.13 -12.34
CA GLY A 8 17.57 9.48 -12.05
C GLY A 8 16.42 9.58 -11.05
N LEU A 9 15.95 8.46 -10.50
CA LEU A 9 14.89 8.48 -9.48
C LEU A 9 15.44 9.05 -8.16
N PRO A 10 14.79 10.08 -7.59
CA PRO A 10 15.21 10.60 -6.30
C PRO A 10 14.97 9.56 -5.20
N PRO A 11 15.72 9.62 -4.08
CA PRO A 11 15.47 8.77 -2.93
C PRO A 11 14.06 9.00 -2.41
N TYR A 12 13.38 7.91 -2.03
CA TYR A 12 12.03 7.98 -1.48
C TYR A 12 12.10 8.39 0.00
N VAL A 13 11.95 9.69 0.27
CA VAL A 13 12.11 10.28 1.63
C VAL A 13 11.32 9.53 2.71
N PHE A 14 10.17 8.96 2.38
CA PHE A 14 9.34 8.22 3.33
C PHE A 14 9.98 6.92 3.83
N THR A 15 10.87 6.26 3.07
CA THR A 15 11.58 5.07 3.61
C THR A 15 12.47 5.48 4.77
N ILE A 16 13.21 6.58 4.62
CA ILE A 16 14.13 7.09 5.65
C ILE A 16 13.36 7.43 6.94
N ILE A 17 12.22 8.12 6.79
CA ILE A 17 11.36 8.48 7.92
C ILE A 17 10.78 7.21 8.57
N ASN A 18 10.39 6.20 7.78
CA ASN A 18 9.86 4.95 8.31
C ASN A 18 10.91 4.18 9.12
N ASP A 19 12.14 4.08 8.61
CA ASP A 19 13.25 3.42 9.30
C ASP A 19 13.57 4.11 10.63
N LEU A 20 13.56 5.45 10.65
CA LEU A 20 13.74 6.22 11.87
C LEU A 20 12.61 5.98 12.89
N LYS A 21 11.35 5.98 12.43
CA LYS A 21 10.19 5.69 13.28
C LYS A 21 10.28 4.30 13.90
N ILE A 22 10.63 3.29 13.10
CA ILE A 22 10.78 1.90 13.57
C ILE A 22 11.87 1.81 14.64
N LYS A 23 13.03 2.42 14.39
CA LYS A 23 14.12 2.46 15.37
C LYS A 23 13.68 3.12 16.68
N LEU A 24 13.08 4.30 16.62
CA LEU A 24 12.65 5.02 17.81
C LEU A 24 11.57 4.26 18.60
N ARG A 25 10.62 3.59 17.91
CA ARG A 25 9.65 2.71 18.56
C ARG A 25 10.32 1.53 19.27
N HIS A 26 11.32 0.91 18.65
CA HIS A 26 12.09 -0.17 19.27
C HIS A 26 12.87 0.31 20.50
N ASP A 27 13.36 1.55 20.47
CA ASP A 27 14.05 2.20 21.59
C ASP A 27 13.08 2.70 22.69
N GLY A 28 11.78 2.43 22.55
CA GLY A 28 10.75 2.74 23.55
C GLY A 28 10.18 4.16 23.49
N ALA A 29 10.47 4.93 22.42
CA ALA A 29 9.87 6.23 22.23
C ALA A 29 8.38 6.12 21.85
N ASP A 30 7.57 7.01 22.43
CA ASP A 30 6.16 7.18 22.05
C ASP A 30 6.08 8.04 20.77
N ILE A 31 5.78 7.40 19.64
CA ILE A 31 5.82 8.02 18.30
C ILE A 31 4.40 8.23 17.77
N ILE A 32 4.01 9.51 17.66
CA ILE A 32 2.79 9.94 16.97
C ILE A 32 3.10 10.12 15.49
N ASP A 33 2.49 9.29 14.65
CA ASP A 33 2.75 9.22 13.21
C ASP A 33 1.67 9.91 12.40
N LEU A 34 1.89 11.19 12.07
CA LEU A 34 1.00 12.00 11.22
C LEU A 34 1.52 12.13 9.78
N GLY A 35 2.52 11.33 9.40
CA GLY A 35 3.24 11.49 8.13
C GLY A 35 2.59 10.80 6.94
N PHE A 36 1.71 9.83 7.16
CA PHE A 36 1.02 9.08 6.11
C PHE A 36 -0.50 9.28 6.24
N GLY A 37 -1.14 9.69 5.15
CA GLY A 37 -2.60 9.81 5.05
C GLY A 37 -3.32 8.47 4.91
N ASN A 38 -2.82 7.41 5.56
CA ASN A 38 -3.47 6.12 5.57
C ASN A 38 -4.70 6.21 6.48
N PRO A 39 -5.90 5.81 6.01
CA PRO A 39 -7.05 5.70 6.87
C PRO A 39 -6.76 4.74 8.04
N ASP A 40 -7.16 5.14 9.23
CA ASP A 40 -7.14 4.35 10.45
C ASP A 40 -8.33 3.39 10.54
N LEU A 41 -9.43 3.75 9.88
CA LEU A 41 -10.65 2.96 9.83
C LEU A 41 -10.56 1.80 8.81
N PRO A 42 -11.17 0.64 9.11
CA PRO A 42 -11.24 -0.46 8.16
C PRO A 42 -12.09 -0.10 6.94
N SER A 43 -11.88 -0.84 5.85
CA SER A 43 -12.80 -0.82 4.72
C SER A 43 -14.24 -1.14 5.16
N PRO A 44 -15.26 -0.50 4.58
CA PRO A 44 -16.66 -0.82 4.88
C PRO A 44 -16.97 -2.31 4.65
N GLU A 45 -17.77 -2.90 5.54
CA GLU A 45 -18.14 -4.33 5.51
C GLU A 45 -18.73 -4.74 4.15
N ILE A 46 -19.63 -3.92 3.59
CA ILE A 46 -20.22 -4.15 2.27
C ILE A 46 -19.19 -4.32 1.14
N ALA A 47 -18.07 -3.60 1.20
CA ALA A 47 -17.01 -3.70 0.20
C ALA A 47 -16.21 -5.00 0.37
N VAL A 48 -15.93 -5.37 1.62
CA VAL A 48 -15.24 -6.63 1.95
C VAL A 48 -16.10 -7.82 1.55
N ASP A 49 -17.39 -7.80 1.87
CA ASP A 49 -18.33 -8.87 1.51
C ASP A 49 -18.44 -9.03 -0.01
N LYS A 50 -18.56 -7.92 -0.74
CA LYS A 50 -18.65 -7.97 -2.20
C LYS A 50 -17.37 -8.51 -2.83
N LEU A 51 -16.21 -8.15 -2.28
CA LEU A 51 -14.93 -8.70 -2.70
C LEU A 51 -14.87 -10.22 -2.47
N CYS A 52 -15.28 -10.69 -1.29
CA CYS A 52 -15.34 -12.11 -0.96
C CYS A 52 -16.29 -12.88 -1.88
N GLU A 53 -17.49 -12.34 -2.14
CA GLU A 53 -18.45 -12.90 -3.09
C GLU A 53 -17.84 -13.01 -4.49
N ALA A 54 -17.23 -11.92 -4.99
CA ALA A 54 -16.64 -11.87 -6.32
C ALA A 54 -15.47 -12.84 -6.48
N ALA A 55 -14.63 -13.01 -5.44
CA ALA A 55 -13.49 -13.93 -5.45
C ALA A 55 -13.93 -15.41 -5.55
N ARG A 56 -15.08 -15.76 -4.98
CA ARG A 56 -15.66 -17.12 -5.02
C ARG A 56 -16.26 -17.47 -6.38
N ASN A 57 -16.48 -16.51 -7.28
CA ASN A 57 -17.04 -16.75 -8.60
C ASN A 57 -15.95 -17.16 -9.61
N PRO A 58 -15.91 -18.43 -10.09
CA PRO A 58 -14.86 -18.89 -11.01
C PRO A 58 -14.84 -18.16 -12.36
N ARG A 59 -15.95 -17.50 -12.75
CA ARG A 59 -16.00 -16.68 -13.98
C ARG A 59 -15.05 -15.48 -13.91
N ASN A 60 -14.80 -14.97 -12.71
CA ASN A 60 -13.93 -13.82 -12.47
C ASN A 60 -12.44 -14.17 -12.46
N HIS A 61 -12.06 -15.46 -12.54
CA HIS A 61 -10.67 -15.89 -12.51
C HIS A 61 -9.95 -15.74 -13.86
N ARG A 62 -10.70 -15.45 -14.91
CA ARG A 62 -10.16 -15.23 -16.26
C ARG A 62 -9.68 -13.78 -16.39
N TYR A 63 -8.89 -13.53 -17.44
CA TYR A 63 -8.49 -12.17 -17.78
C TYR A 63 -9.71 -11.27 -17.93
N SER A 64 -9.66 -10.11 -17.26
CA SER A 64 -10.62 -9.04 -17.44
C SER A 64 -10.46 -8.39 -18.81
N SER A 65 -11.46 -7.60 -19.22
CA SER A 65 -11.26 -6.71 -20.37
C SER A 65 -10.16 -5.69 -20.05
N SER A 66 -9.52 -5.13 -21.08
CA SER A 66 -8.38 -4.23 -20.94
C SER A 66 -8.67 -2.92 -20.17
N ARG A 67 -9.96 -2.59 -20.00
CA ARG A 67 -10.41 -1.40 -19.24
C ARG A 67 -11.12 -1.77 -17.93
N GLY A 68 -11.01 -3.01 -17.49
CA GLY A 68 -11.82 -3.58 -16.40
C GLY A 68 -13.03 -4.34 -16.94
N LEU A 69 -13.73 -5.05 -16.06
CA LEU A 69 -15.05 -5.58 -16.39
C LEU A 69 -16.08 -4.45 -16.49
#